data_AF-A0A2W6UU82-F1
#
_entry.id   AF-A0A2W6UU82-F1
#
_cell.length_a   1.000
_cell.length_b   1.000
_cell.length_c   1.000
_cell.angle_alpha   90.00
_cell.angle_beta   90.00
_cell.angle_gamma   90.00
#
_symmetry.space_group_name_H-M   'P 1'
#
loop_
_entity.id
_entity.type
_entity.pdbx_description
1 polymer ?
#
loop_
_entity_poly.entity_id
_entity_poly.type
_entity_poly.pdbx_seq_one_letter_code
_entity_poly.pdbx_strand_id
1 'polypeptide(L)'
;MSDPQPGAPLHYRLDDLRIDVARQRVLRDDGQVLDVAGLSFRLLHYLLTQGTRVVGFDALIANIWAPAIVNEETVTQRVRLLRQALGDDGRQARYLRSVRGQGYQLCSEPVVEDAFVTSTQPTASAPTATRQRRIAITAGIALLAAAAGLVWWRWPAPAAPATSPLLQRADYYAGIGQRDNNERAMALYRQRLQEAPDDVQAQLGVARALAARTCLYNGNSEDAEQAQALAEAVIARQPNLAAAFATLAYSHDCRGQIQAALTGYERAVQIDPGADSSRASAAYLYARQGRLSDALAANMAVRHPGRVRFWELQVASNLDLLGYTAAA
;
A
#
# COMPACT_ATOMS: atom_id res chain seq x y z
N MET A 1 22.51 9.10 8.31
CA MET A 1 23.38 9.55 7.22
C MET A 1 24.52 8.55 7.18
N SER A 2 24.33 7.46 6.44
CA SER A 2 25.31 6.36 6.39
C SER A 2 26.26 6.62 5.25
N ASP A 3 27.56 6.58 5.56
CA ASP A 3 28.66 6.64 4.62
C ASP A 3 28.50 5.56 3.52
N PRO A 4 28.79 5.87 2.24
CA PRO A 4 28.69 4.87 1.17
C PRO A 4 29.83 3.85 1.28
N GLN A 5 29.49 2.57 1.15
CA GLN A 5 30.42 1.44 1.04
C GLN A 5 31.41 1.65 -0.12
N PRO A 6 32.72 1.41 0.07
CA PRO A 6 33.71 1.51 -1.01
C PRO A 6 33.53 0.33 -1.98
N GLY A 7 33.15 0.62 -3.22
CA GLY A 7 33.04 -0.37 -4.30
C GLY A 7 31.75 -0.32 -5.12
N ALA A 8 30.80 0.58 -4.82
CA ALA A 8 29.63 0.75 -5.67
C ALA A 8 30.04 1.38 -7.02
N PRO A 9 29.63 0.80 -8.16
CA PRO A 9 29.95 1.34 -9.47
C PRO A 9 29.37 2.75 -9.62
N LEU A 10 30.24 3.71 -9.96
CA LEU A 10 29.88 5.12 -10.06
C LEU A 10 29.23 5.46 -11.41
N HIS A 11 29.47 4.63 -12.43
CA HIS A 11 28.92 4.80 -13.76
C HIS A 11 28.35 3.49 -14.30
N TYR A 12 27.18 3.60 -14.92
CA TYR A 12 26.54 2.51 -15.64
C TYR A 12 26.32 2.92 -17.09
N ARG A 13 26.42 1.96 -17.99
CA ARG A 13 25.92 2.05 -19.35
C ARG A 13 24.74 1.11 -19.53
N LEU A 14 23.65 1.64 -20.08
CA LEU A 14 22.45 0.88 -20.42
C LEU A 14 22.05 1.23 -21.85
N ASP A 15 22.39 0.35 -22.80
CA ASP A 15 22.23 0.61 -24.23
C ASP A 15 22.94 1.93 -24.64
N ASP A 16 22.20 2.95 -25.10
CA ASP A 16 22.72 4.27 -25.48
C ASP A 16 22.74 5.29 -24.32
N LEU A 17 22.39 4.86 -23.10
CA LEU A 17 22.38 5.71 -21.91
C LEU A 17 23.66 5.52 -21.10
N ARG A 18 24.27 6.64 -20.70
CA ARG A 18 25.34 6.70 -19.70
C ARG A 18 24.80 7.35 -18.44
N ILE A 19 24.88 6.63 -17.33
CA ILE A 19 24.33 7.03 -16.02
C ILE A 19 25.48 7.28 -15.06
N ASP A 20 25.60 8.52 -14.56
CA ASP A 20 26.50 8.91 -13.47
C ASP A 20 25.71 8.91 -12.16
N VAL A 21 26.02 7.95 -11.29
CA VAL A 21 25.33 7.75 -10.01
C VAL A 21 25.68 8.84 -9.00
N ALA A 22 26.94 9.28 -8.98
CA ALA A 22 27.42 10.28 -8.04
C ALA A 22 26.78 11.66 -8.30
N ARG A 23 26.61 12.01 -9.59
CA ARG A 23 25.99 13.28 -10.01
C ARG A 23 24.50 13.19 -10.27
N GLN A 24 23.93 11.98 -10.21
CA GLN A 24 22.54 11.70 -10.59
C GLN A 24 22.18 12.20 -11.99
N ARG A 25 23.06 11.94 -12.98
CA ARG A 25 22.87 12.40 -14.36
C ARG A 25 22.70 11.23 -15.30
N VAL A 26 21.78 11.38 -16.24
CA VAL A 26 21.58 10.44 -17.34
C VAL A 26 21.86 11.18 -18.64
N LEU A 27 22.75 10.64 -19.46
CA LEU A 27 23.18 11.19 -20.73
C LEU A 27 22.90 10.17 -21.84
N ARG A 28 22.49 10.63 -23.02
CA ARG A 28 22.59 9.79 -24.23
C ARG A 28 24.00 9.84 -24.80
N ASP A 29 24.34 8.86 -25.63
CA ASP A 29 25.62 8.79 -26.36
C ASP A 29 25.88 10.03 -27.26
N ASP A 30 24.84 10.76 -27.67
CA ASP A 30 24.93 12.03 -28.41
C ASP A 30 25.27 13.26 -27.53
N GLY A 31 25.40 13.06 -26.22
CA GLY A 31 25.68 14.11 -25.22
C GLY A 31 24.45 14.82 -24.67
N GLN A 32 23.23 14.47 -25.09
CA GLN A 32 22.01 15.03 -24.54
C GLN A 32 21.83 14.63 -23.06
N VAL A 33 21.62 15.61 -22.18
CA VAL A 33 21.28 15.38 -20.77
C VAL A 33 19.77 15.13 -20.65
N LEU A 34 19.37 14.00 -20.06
CA LEU A 34 17.98 13.66 -19.79
C LEU A 34 17.57 14.12 -18.39
N ASP A 35 16.35 14.67 -18.27
CA ASP A 35 15.79 15.14 -16.99
C ASP A 35 15.23 13.97 -16.16
N VAL A 36 16.13 13.16 -15.62
CA VAL A 36 15.81 12.04 -14.73
C VAL A 36 16.31 12.40 -13.32
N ALA A 37 15.45 13.04 -12.52
CA ALA A 37 15.79 13.51 -11.18
C ALA A 37 14.96 12.84 -10.06
N GLY A 38 15.45 12.97 -8.82
CA GLY A 38 14.72 12.60 -7.61
C GLY A 38 14.31 11.13 -7.55
N LEU A 39 13.01 10.88 -7.35
CA LEU A 39 12.47 9.51 -7.25
C LEU A 39 12.59 8.72 -8.55
N SER A 40 12.54 9.39 -9.72
CA SER A 40 12.71 8.71 -11.01
C SER A 40 14.15 8.22 -11.18
N PHE A 41 15.14 9.02 -10.75
CA PHE A 41 16.54 8.60 -10.72
C PHE A 41 16.75 7.44 -9.73
N ARG A 42 16.20 7.56 -8.51
CA ARG A 42 16.29 6.50 -7.51
C ARG A 42 15.72 5.17 -8.01
N LEU A 43 14.57 5.22 -8.69
CA LEU A 43 13.96 4.06 -9.33
C LEU A 43 14.87 3.46 -10.41
N LEU A 44 15.40 4.28 -11.31
CA LEU A 44 16.32 3.83 -12.36
C LEU A 44 17.57 3.19 -11.76
N HIS A 45 18.22 3.87 -10.82
CA HIS A 45 19.41 3.36 -10.15
C HIS A 45 19.14 2.04 -9.42
N TYR A 46 18.03 1.93 -8.70
CA TYR A 46 17.68 0.67 -8.04
C TYR A 46 17.51 -0.46 -9.07
N LEU A 47 16.82 -0.22 -10.19
CA LEU A 47 16.70 -1.21 -11.26
C LEU A 47 18.06 -1.59 -11.88
N LEU A 48 18.98 -0.63 -12.06
CA LEU A 48 20.35 -0.91 -12.52
C LEU A 48 21.09 -1.86 -11.58
N THR A 49 20.91 -1.71 -10.26
CA THR A 49 21.52 -2.64 -9.28
C THR A 49 20.91 -4.05 -9.30
N GLN A 50 19.67 -4.20 -9.80
CA GLN A 50 19.00 -5.49 -9.91
C GLN A 50 19.26 -6.19 -11.25
N GLY A 51 19.68 -5.44 -12.27
CA GLY A 51 19.95 -5.92 -13.63
C GLY A 51 18.66 -6.30 -14.36
N THR A 52 18.69 -7.44 -15.06
CA THR A 52 17.55 -7.96 -15.83
C THR A 52 16.52 -8.76 -15.01
N ARG A 53 16.68 -8.83 -13.69
CA ARG A 53 15.73 -9.53 -12.79
C ARG A 53 14.40 -8.78 -12.65
N VAL A 54 13.32 -9.54 -12.46
CA VAL A 54 12.00 -8.98 -12.12
C VAL A 54 12.04 -8.42 -10.71
N VAL A 55 11.88 -7.11 -10.61
CA VAL A 55 11.77 -6.41 -9.32
C VAL A 55 10.29 -6.22 -9.00
N GLY A 56 9.85 -6.90 -7.95
CA GLY A 56 8.46 -6.87 -7.52
C GLY A 56 8.00 -5.50 -7.01
N PHE A 57 6.70 -5.23 -7.05
CA PHE A 57 6.12 -4.00 -6.48
C PHE A 57 6.53 -3.79 -5.02
N ASP A 58 6.49 -4.85 -4.20
CA ASP A 58 6.94 -4.84 -2.80
C ASP A 58 8.37 -4.28 -2.63
N ALA A 59 9.31 -4.81 -3.43
CA ALA A 59 10.71 -4.45 -3.36
C ALA A 59 10.93 -3.01 -3.83
N LEU A 60 10.25 -2.59 -4.91
CA LEU A 60 10.30 -1.22 -5.41
C LEU A 60 9.80 -0.23 -4.37
N ILE A 61 8.65 -0.50 -3.76
CA ILE A 61 8.05 0.35 -2.72
C ILE A 61 9.01 0.48 -1.53
N ALA A 62 9.50 -0.64 -1.01
CA ALA A 62 10.38 -0.66 0.16
C ALA A 62 11.70 0.09 -0.06
N ASN A 63 12.32 -0.02 -1.24
CA ASN A 63 13.66 0.53 -1.47
C ASN A 63 13.65 1.98 -1.98
N ILE A 64 12.57 2.43 -2.62
CA ILE A 64 12.53 3.75 -3.27
C ILE A 64 11.73 4.76 -2.44
N TRP A 65 10.63 4.34 -1.81
CA TRP A 65 9.71 5.24 -1.13
C TRP A 65 9.79 5.23 0.39
N ALA A 66 10.43 4.24 1.02
CA ALA A 66 10.52 4.20 2.48
C ALA A 66 11.10 5.50 3.09
N PRO A 67 10.50 6.03 4.18
CA PRO A 67 9.39 5.48 4.96
C PRO A 67 7.98 5.84 4.44
N ALA A 68 7.85 6.53 3.30
CA ALA A 68 6.56 6.92 2.74
C ALA A 68 5.76 5.68 2.27
N ILE A 69 4.48 5.66 2.61
CA ILE A 69 3.58 4.55 2.28
C ILE A 69 2.90 4.84 0.95
N VAL A 70 3.12 3.96 -0.03
CA VAL A 70 2.60 4.11 -1.40
C VAL A 70 2.08 2.77 -1.93
N ASN A 71 1.19 2.84 -2.91
CA ASN A 71 0.58 1.67 -3.56
C ASN A 71 1.20 1.37 -4.95
N GLU A 72 0.79 0.27 -5.57
CA GLU A 72 1.26 -0.11 -6.92
C GLU A 72 0.98 0.95 -7.99
N GLU A 73 -0.11 1.70 -7.85
CA GLU A 73 -0.45 2.78 -8.78
C GLU A 73 0.61 3.89 -8.74
N THR A 74 1.12 4.22 -7.55
CA THR A 74 2.21 5.18 -7.40
C THR A 74 3.50 4.70 -8.08
N VAL A 75 3.79 3.40 -7.99
CA VAL A 75 4.94 2.80 -8.70
C VAL A 75 4.72 2.88 -10.21
N THR A 76 3.52 2.55 -10.68
CA THR A 76 3.16 2.56 -12.10
C THR A 76 3.22 3.97 -12.69
N GLN A 77 2.70 4.96 -11.98
CA GLN A 77 2.81 6.37 -12.37
C GLN A 77 4.27 6.84 -12.40
N ARG A 78 5.09 6.42 -11.43
CA ARG A 78 6.52 6.77 -11.41
C ARG A 78 7.28 6.13 -12.56
N VAL A 79 7.01 4.87 -12.90
CA VAL A 79 7.60 4.22 -14.08
C VAL A 79 7.17 4.93 -15.35
N ARG A 80 5.92 5.38 -15.45
CA ARG A 80 5.45 6.17 -16.60
C ARG A 80 6.24 7.48 -16.76
N LEU A 81 6.46 8.21 -15.66
CA LEU A 81 7.27 9.44 -15.66
C LEU A 81 8.73 9.15 -16.04
N LEU A 82 9.30 8.05 -15.53
CA LEU A 82 10.65 7.63 -15.89
C LEU A 82 10.75 7.27 -17.38
N ARG A 83 9.80 6.50 -17.92
CA ARG A 83 9.73 6.20 -19.35
C ARG A 83 9.66 7.47 -20.20
N GLN A 84 8.84 8.44 -19.81
CA GLN A 84 8.73 9.72 -20.50
C GLN A 84 10.06 10.48 -20.52
N ALA A 85 10.78 10.52 -19.38
CA ALA A 85 12.08 11.17 -19.30
C ALA A 85 13.17 10.46 -20.13
N LEU A 86 13.07 9.13 -20.29
CA LEU A 86 13.98 8.32 -21.12
C LEU A 86 13.60 8.28 -22.60
N GLY A 87 12.41 8.75 -22.97
CA GLY A 87 11.84 8.56 -24.31
C GLY A 87 11.51 7.09 -24.61
N ASP A 88 11.18 6.29 -23.59
CA ASP A 88 10.83 4.87 -23.69
C ASP A 88 9.32 4.69 -23.94
N ASP A 89 8.94 3.81 -24.85
CA ASP A 89 7.54 3.41 -25.05
C ASP A 89 7.24 2.11 -24.29
N GLY A 90 6.20 2.10 -23.46
CA GLY A 90 5.78 0.88 -22.76
C GLY A 90 5.33 -0.27 -23.67
N ARG A 91 4.93 -0.01 -24.92
CA ARG A 91 4.55 -1.04 -25.91
C ARG A 91 5.76 -1.62 -26.66
N GLN A 92 6.78 -0.80 -26.88
CA GLN A 92 8.05 -1.18 -27.49
C GLN A 92 9.20 -0.84 -26.54
N ALA A 93 9.18 -1.47 -25.36
CA ALA A 93 10.07 -1.13 -24.26
C ALA A 93 11.53 -1.39 -24.63
N ARG A 94 12.31 -0.31 -24.73
CA ARG A 94 13.75 -0.36 -24.95
C ARG A 94 14.52 -0.52 -23.65
N TYR A 95 14.08 0.15 -22.58
CA TYR A 95 14.78 0.12 -21.28
C TYR A 95 14.00 -0.62 -20.20
N LEU A 96 12.69 -0.33 -20.06
CA LEU A 96 11.90 -0.77 -18.92
C LEU A 96 10.75 -1.68 -19.35
N ARG A 97 10.81 -2.97 -18.99
CA ARG A 97 9.74 -3.94 -19.26
C ARG A 97 8.80 -4.07 -18.08
N SER A 98 7.49 -4.06 -18.37
CA SER A 98 6.45 -4.36 -17.40
C SER A 98 6.17 -5.87 -17.36
N VAL A 99 6.23 -6.48 -16.18
CA VAL A 99 5.84 -7.87 -15.95
C VAL A 99 4.50 -7.88 -15.24
N ARG A 100 3.45 -8.28 -15.97
CA ARG A 100 2.04 -8.12 -15.55
C ARG A 100 1.81 -8.70 -14.16
N GLY A 101 1.37 -7.83 -13.23
CA GLY A 101 1.01 -8.22 -11.87
C GLY A 101 2.18 -8.66 -10.98
N GLN A 102 3.42 -8.48 -11.42
CA GLN A 102 4.62 -8.80 -10.65
C GLN A 102 5.46 -7.54 -10.38
N GLY A 103 5.78 -6.76 -11.42
CA GLY A 103 6.59 -5.56 -11.28
C GLY A 103 7.30 -5.15 -12.56
N TYR A 104 8.56 -4.75 -12.45
CA TYR A 104 9.34 -4.18 -13.55
C TYR A 104 10.75 -4.78 -13.61
N GLN A 105 11.32 -4.83 -14.81
CA GLN A 105 12.71 -5.26 -15.04
C GLN A 105 13.37 -4.42 -16.13
N LEU A 106 14.69 -4.41 -16.19
CA LEU A 106 15.41 -3.89 -17.33
C LEU A 106 15.31 -4.82 -18.55
N CYS A 107 15.30 -4.23 -19.73
CA CYS A 107 15.31 -4.98 -21.00
C CYS A 107 16.71 -5.51 -21.36
N SER A 108 17.77 -4.86 -20.88
CA SER A 108 19.17 -5.19 -21.15
C SER A 108 20.00 -5.16 -19.86
N GLU A 109 21.11 -5.89 -19.87
CA GLU A 109 22.02 -5.94 -18.73
C GLU A 109 22.87 -4.65 -18.70
N PRO A 110 22.92 -3.93 -17.57
CA PRO A 110 23.73 -2.73 -17.45
C PRO A 110 25.22 -3.09 -17.31
N VAL A 111 26.08 -2.33 -18.00
CA VAL A 111 27.54 -2.48 -17.94
C VAL A 111 28.10 -1.45 -16.97
N VAL A 112 28.98 -1.87 -16.06
CA VAL A 112 29.71 -0.96 -15.15
C VAL A 112 30.90 -0.35 -15.89
N GLU A 113 31.03 0.98 -15.83
CA GLU A 113 32.16 1.72 -16.42
C GLU A 113 33.00 2.41 -15.33
N ASP A 114 34.32 2.24 -15.37
CA ASP A 114 35.22 2.73 -14.31
C ASP A 114 35.61 4.22 -14.46
N ALA A 115 35.36 4.89 -15.58
CA ALA A 115 35.68 6.32 -15.72
C ALA A 115 34.91 7.05 -16.84
N PHE A 116 34.20 8.12 -16.47
CA PHE A 116 33.74 9.14 -17.42
C PHE A 116 34.90 10.03 -17.84
N VAL A 117 35.36 9.93 -19.09
CA VAL A 117 36.26 10.94 -19.69
C VAL A 117 35.39 12.07 -20.25
N THR A 118 35.13 13.09 -19.44
CA THR A 118 34.62 14.38 -19.96
C THR A 118 35.80 15.34 -20.07
N SER A 119 36.42 15.38 -21.25
CA SER A 119 37.32 16.47 -21.61
C SER A 119 36.49 17.73 -21.87
N THR A 120 36.55 18.71 -20.97
CA THR A 120 36.73 20.14 -21.26
C THR A 120 36.51 20.97 -19.99
N GLN A 121 37.60 21.44 -19.39
CA GLN A 121 37.61 22.62 -18.54
C GLN A 121 38.60 23.61 -19.12
N PRO A 122 38.17 24.81 -19.58
CA PRO A 122 39.07 25.93 -19.73
C PRO A 122 39.47 26.45 -18.35
N THR A 123 40.77 26.67 -18.23
CA THR A 123 41.51 27.35 -17.17
C THR A 123 40.89 28.68 -16.77
N ALA A 124 40.57 28.83 -15.48
CA ALA A 124 40.47 30.14 -14.84
C ALA A 124 41.01 30.06 -13.41
N SER A 125 42.18 30.65 -13.25
CA SER A 125 42.89 30.94 -12.01
C SER A 125 42.09 31.87 -11.11
N ALA A 126 41.96 31.52 -9.84
CA ALA A 126 41.52 32.44 -8.79
C ALA A 126 42.74 32.96 -8.02
N PRO A 127 42.82 34.26 -7.68
CA PRO A 127 43.67 34.70 -6.60
C PRO A 127 42.93 34.68 -5.26
N THR A 128 43.75 34.35 -4.27
CA THR A 128 43.64 34.35 -2.82
C THR A 128 42.90 35.54 -2.19
N ALA A 129 42.04 35.18 -1.23
CA ALA A 129 41.88 35.73 0.12
C ALA A 129 42.08 37.25 0.36
N THR A 130 41.04 37.87 0.94
CA THR A 130 40.98 38.33 2.35
C THR A 130 40.17 39.63 2.44
N ARG A 131 39.03 39.62 3.15
CA ARG A 131 38.53 40.86 3.79
C ARG A 131 37.68 40.57 5.04
N GLN A 132 38.39 40.63 6.16
CA GLN A 132 38.05 41.23 7.45
C GLN A 132 36.56 41.37 7.86
N ARG A 133 36.23 40.59 8.90
CA ARG A 133 35.44 40.92 10.12
C ARG A 133 34.68 42.25 10.15
N ARG A 134 33.38 42.19 10.46
CA ARG A 134 32.68 43.00 11.51
C ARG A 134 31.47 42.21 12.08
N ILE A 135 31.48 41.89 13.40
CA ILE A 135 30.62 42.47 14.49
C ILE A 135 29.19 41.89 14.45
N ALA A 136 28.49 41.44 15.50
CA ALA A 136 28.71 41.17 16.92
C ALA A 136 27.41 40.53 17.47
N ILE A 137 27.54 39.78 18.56
CA ILE A 137 26.61 39.62 19.70
C ILE A 137 25.10 39.50 19.41
N THR A 138 24.56 38.29 19.60
CA THR A 138 23.28 38.04 20.30
C THR A 138 23.30 36.66 20.99
N ALA A 139 24.26 36.46 21.90
CA ALA A 139 24.21 35.35 22.87
C ALA A 139 23.27 35.76 24.02
N GLY A 140 22.03 35.27 24.01
CA GLY A 140 21.10 35.51 25.13
C GLY A 140 19.71 34.89 24.96
N ILE A 141 19.22 34.73 23.72
CA ILE A 141 17.88 34.16 23.46
C ILE A 141 17.96 32.67 23.06
N ALA A 142 19.13 32.20 22.62
CA ALA A 142 19.31 30.81 22.18
C ALA A 142 19.28 29.75 23.31
N LEU A 143 19.54 30.14 24.57
CA LEU A 143 19.69 29.15 25.66
C LEU A 143 18.34 28.71 26.29
N LEU A 144 17.29 29.53 26.24
CA LEU A 144 15.95 29.12 26.72
C LEU A 144 15.13 28.39 25.65
N ALA A 145 15.33 28.72 24.37
CA ALA A 145 14.78 27.93 23.26
C ALA A 145 15.48 26.56 23.11
N ALA A 146 16.77 26.48 23.40
CA ALA A 146 17.49 25.21 23.45
C ALA A 146 17.02 24.33 24.62
N ALA A 147 16.77 24.89 25.81
CA ALA A 147 16.28 24.10 26.95
C ALA A 147 14.84 23.59 26.75
N ALA A 148 13.93 24.41 26.19
CA ALA A 148 12.56 23.97 25.86
C ALA A 148 12.55 22.95 24.70
N GLY A 149 13.40 23.14 23.68
CA GLY A 149 13.56 22.20 22.57
C GLY A 149 14.20 20.86 22.98
N LEU A 150 15.13 20.86 23.94
CA LEU A 150 15.75 19.63 24.47
C LEU A 150 14.81 18.83 25.38
N VAL A 151 13.90 19.48 26.10
CA VAL A 151 12.86 18.80 26.91
C VAL A 151 11.75 18.26 26.02
N TRP A 152 11.39 18.95 24.93
CA TRP A 152 10.40 18.45 23.97
C TRP A 152 10.94 17.33 23.07
N TRP A 153 12.24 17.32 22.75
CA TRP A 153 12.91 16.22 22.02
C TRP A 153 13.07 14.96 22.88
N ARG A 154 13.14 15.09 24.21
CA ARG A 154 13.25 13.95 25.13
C ARG A 154 11.93 13.27 25.47
N TRP A 155 10.79 13.88 25.14
CA TRP A 155 9.55 13.14 25.09
C TRP A 155 9.38 12.58 23.68
N PRO A 156 9.60 11.27 23.43
CA PRO A 156 9.03 10.69 22.24
C PRO A 156 7.54 10.98 22.31
N ALA A 157 7.00 11.71 21.33
CA ALA A 157 5.58 11.66 21.06
C ALA A 157 5.22 10.15 21.08
N PRO A 158 4.18 9.71 21.82
CA PRO A 158 3.78 8.32 21.78
C PRO A 158 3.63 7.97 20.31
N ALA A 159 4.49 7.08 19.82
CA ALA A 159 4.45 6.68 18.42
C ALA A 159 3.03 6.18 18.19
N ALA A 160 2.25 6.90 17.38
CA ALA A 160 1.00 6.36 16.88
C ALA A 160 1.34 4.94 16.39
N PRO A 161 0.59 3.90 16.80
CA PRO A 161 0.98 2.52 16.54
C PRO A 161 1.29 2.41 15.04
N ALA A 162 2.55 2.16 14.72
CA ALA A 162 3.02 2.18 13.34
C ALA A 162 2.21 1.12 12.60
N THR A 163 1.25 1.56 11.79
CA THR A 163 0.37 0.67 11.05
C THR A 163 1.28 -0.13 10.12
N SER A 164 1.25 -1.46 10.24
CA SER A 164 2.16 -2.31 9.48
C SER A 164 1.99 -2.01 7.97
N PRO A 165 3.05 -1.66 7.24
CA PRO A 165 2.97 -1.43 5.80
C PRO A 165 2.43 -2.65 5.04
N LEU A 166 2.70 -3.87 5.56
CA LEU A 166 2.14 -5.11 5.04
C LEU A 166 0.62 -5.16 5.22
N LEU A 167 0.12 -4.84 6.42
CA LEU A 167 -1.33 -4.81 6.70
C LEU A 167 -2.05 -3.80 5.81
N GLN A 168 -1.50 -2.59 5.67
CA GLN A 168 -2.12 -1.56 4.83
C GLN A 168 -2.23 -1.99 3.37
N ARG A 169 -1.20 -2.67 2.83
CA ARG A 169 -1.22 -3.20 1.48
C ARG A 169 -2.17 -4.38 1.35
N ALA A 170 -2.20 -5.27 2.33
CA ALA A 170 -3.15 -6.39 2.37
C ALA A 170 -4.61 -5.88 2.34
N ASP A 171 -4.93 -4.90 3.20
CA ASP A 171 -6.25 -4.27 3.25
C ASP A 171 -6.60 -3.58 1.93
N TYR A 172 -5.63 -2.91 1.29
CA TYR A 172 -5.82 -2.33 -0.04
C TYR A 172 -6.24 -3.38 -1.08
N TYR A 173 -5.50 -4.49 -1.23
CA TYR A 173 -5.87 -5.51 -2.21
C TYR A 173 -7.19 -6.20 -1.85
N ALA A 174 -7.45 -6.45 -0.57
CA ALA A 174 -8.72 -7.03 -0.11
C ALA A 174 -9.92 -6.16 -0.51
N GLY A 175 -9.76 -4.83 -0.46
CA GLY A 175 -10.79 -3.87 -0.84
C GLY A 175 -11.15 -3.84 -2.34
N ILE A 176 -10.30 -4.35 -3.23
CA ILE A 176 -10.53 -4.31 -4.68
C ILE A 176 -11.63 -5.31 -5.10
N GLY A 177 -11.77 -6.43 -4.38
CA GLY A 177 -12.84 -7.40 -4.64
C GLY A 177 -12.69 -8.20 -5.95
N GLN A 178 -11.46 -8.59 -6.28
CA GLN A 178 -11.13 -9.52 -7.37
C GLN A 178 -10.37 -10.73 -6.83
N ARG A 179 -10.50 -11.89 -7.47
CA ARG A 179 -9.87 -13.15 -7.03
C ARG A 179 -8.37 -13.02 -6.82
N ASP A 180 -7.63 -12.53 -7.82
CA ASP A 180 -6.17 -12.41 -7.73
C ASP A 180 -5.74 -11.47 -6.59
N ASN A 181 -6.50 -10.40 -6.37
CA ASN A 181 -6.21 -9.45 -5.29
C ASN A 181 -6.56 -10.03 -3.90
N ASN A 182 -7.58 -10.89 -3.81
CA ASN A 182 -7.86 -11.66 -2.60
C ASN A 182 -6.70 -12.59 -2.23
N GLU A 183 -6.14 -13.30 -3.21
CA GLU A 183 -4.97 -14.17 -2.99
C GLU A 183 -3.73 -13.34 -2.58
N ARG A 184 -3.50 -12.19 -3.22
CA ARG A 184 -2.41 -11.26 -2.82
C ARG A 184 -2.59 -10.74 -1.40
N ALA A 185 -3.81 -10.31 -1.05
CA ALA A 185 -4.12 -9.85 0.31
C ALA A 185 -3.85 -10.95 1.34
N MET A 186 -4.32 -12.18 1.07
CA MET A 186 -4.10 -13.33 1.94
C MET A 186 -2.61 -13.65 2.11
N ALA A 187 -1.82 -13.57 1.03
CA ALA A 187 -0.37 -13.77 1.10
C ALA A 187 0.30 -12.73 2.01
N LEU A 188 -0.07 -11.45 1.89
CA LEU A 188 0.47 -10.38 2.73
C LEU A 188 0.05 -10.50 4.20
N TYR A 189 -1.20 -10.88 4.49
CA TYR A 189 -1.61 -11.16 5.86
C TYR A 189 -0.85 -12.35 6.44
N ARG A 190 -0.64 -13.43 5.68
CA ARG A 190 0.16 -14.59 6.13
C ARG A 190 1.62 -14.22 6.38
N GLN A 191 2.21 -13.36 5.54
CA GLN A 191 3.54 -12.82 5.79
C GLN A 191 3.58 -12.05 7.12
N ARG A 192 2.57 -11.21 7.39
CA ARG A 192 2.46 -10.52 8.68
C ARG A 192 2.38 -11.49 9.86
N LEU A 193 1.67 -12.61 9.71
CA LEU A 193 1.57 -13.64 10.75
C LEU A 193 2.87 -14.43 10.97
N GLN A 194 3.78 -14.48 9.99
CA GLN A 194 5.12 -15.03 10.23
C GLN A 194 5.94 -14.12 11.16
N GLU A 195 5.74 -12.81 11.08
CA GLU A 195 6.42 -11.81 11.93
C GLU A 195 5.75 -11.63 13.30
N ALA A 196 4.41 -11.65 13.36
CA ALA A 196 3.66 -11.67 14.60
C ALA A 196 2.44 -12.60 14.49
N PRO A 197 2.57 -13.85 14.98
CA PRO A 197 1.51 -14.84 14.90
C PRO A 197 0.18 -14.45 15.56
N ASP A 198 0.23 -13.55 16.55
CA ASP A 198 -0.92 -13.06 17.31
C ASP A 198 -1.52 -11.75 16.77
N ASP A 199 -1.06 -11.26 15.60
CA ASP A 199 -1.62 -10.05 14.99
C ASP A 199 -3.07 -10.27 14.56
N VAL A 200 -4.00 -9.73 15.36
CA VAL A 200 -5.45 -9.93 15.18
C VAL A 200 -5.95 -9.40 13.84
N GLN A 201 -5.42 -8.28 13.36
CA GLN A 201 -5.84 -7.73 12.07
C GLN A 201 -5.46 -8.67 10.92
N ALA A 202 -4.24 -9.22 10.96
CA ALA A 202 -3.81 -10.21 9.98
C ALA A 202 -4.61 -11.52 10.08
N GLN A 203 -4.88 -12.03 11.29
CA GLN A 203 -5.68 -13.25 11.48
C GLN A 203 -7.10 -13.10 10.90
N LEU A 204 -7.78 -11.99 11.22
CA LEU A 204 -9.10 -11.71 10.67
C LEU A 204 -9.04 -11.40 9.16
N GLY A 205 -7.96 -10.81 8.67
CA GLY A 205 -7.70 -10.60 7.25
C GLY A 205 -7.61 -11.91 6.47
N VAL A 206 -6.84 -12.89 6.95
CA VAL A 206 -6.77 -14.24 6.38
C VAL A 206 -8.14 -14.91 6.41
N ALA A 207 -8.84 -14.87 7.55
CA ALA A 207 -10.17 -15.46 7.68
C ALA A 207 -11.17 -14.87 6.67
N ARG A 208 -11.22 -13.55 6.52
CA ARG A 208 -12.07 -12.89 5.51
C ARG A 208 -11.70 -13.32 4.09
N ALA A 209 -10.41 -13.37 3.76
CA ALA A 209 -9.96 -13.78 2.43
C ALA A 209 -10.29 -15.26 2.12
N LEU A 210 -10.21 -16.14 3.13
CA LEU A 210 -10.62 -17.54 3.02
C LEU A 210 -12.14 -17.66 2.80
N ALA A 211 -12.96 -17.01 3.61
CA ALA A 211 -14.42 -17.01 3.43
C ALA A 211 -14.81 -16.48 2.04
N ALA A 212 -14.18 -15.40 1.58
CA ALA A 212 -14.39 -14.83 0.26
C ALA A 212 -14.07 -15.82 -0.89
N ARG A 213 -13.08 -16.72 -0.73
CA ARG A 213 -12.82 -17.77 -1.73
C ARG A 213 -14.06 -18.62 -1.95
N THR A 214 -14.73 -19.04 -0.90
CA THR A 214 -15.95 -19.86 -0.97
C THR A 214 -17.11 -19.12 -1.64
N CYS A 215 -17.50 -17.93 -1.17
CA CYS A 215 -18.71 -17.25 -1.64
C CYS A 215 -18.55 -16.38 -2.89
N LEU A 216 -17.35 -15.87 -3.18
CA LEU A 216 -17.12 -14.98 -4.32
C LEU A 216 -16.34 -15.61 -5.47
N TYR A 217 -15.51 -16.62 -5.19
CA TYR A 217 -14.52 -17.12 -6.14
C TYR A 217 -14.58 -18.64 -6.39
N ASN A 218 -15.74 -19.26 -6.12
CA ASN A 218 -16.02 -20.69 -6.33
C ASN A 218 -14.99 -21.62 -5.66
N GLY A 219 -14.51 -21.23 -4.48
CA GLY A 219 -13.65 -22.04 -3.61
C GLY A 219 -14.42 -23.15 -2.89
N ASN A 220 -13.70 -24.00 -2.18
CA ASN A 220 -14.30 -25.09 -1.41
C ASN A 220 -14.91 -24.58 -0.10
N SER A 221 -15.75 -25.40 0.54
CA SER A 221 -16.33 -25.09 1.85
C SER A 221 -15.32 -25.13 3.00
N GLU A 222 -14.22 -25.88 2.83
CA GLU A 222 -13.15 -25.99 3.83
C GLU A 222 -12.48 -24.64 4.13
N ASP A 223 -12.32 -23.77 3.11
CA ASP A 223 -11.79 -22.42 3.31
C ASP A 223 -12.67 -21.62 4.30
N ALA A 224 -13.99 -21.68 4.17
CA ALA A 224 -14.91 -21.00 5.09
C ALA A 224 -14.94 -21.63 6.50
N GLU A 225 -14.67 -22.94 6.62
CA GLU A 225 -14.51 -23.60 7.92
C GLU A 225 -13.24 -23.17 8.64
N GLN A 226 -12.13 -23.04 7.90
CA GLN A 226 -10.89 -22.47 8.43
C GLN A 226 -11.08 -21.00 8.83
N ALA A 227 -11.81 -20.22 8.03
CA ALA A 227 -12.15 -18.84 8.36
C ALA A 227 -12.95 -18.73 9.67
N GLN A 228 -13.94 -19.61 9.86
CA GLN A 228 -14.71 -19.71 11.10
C GLN A 228 -13.80 -19.99 12.30
N ALA A 229 -12.94 -21.02 12.22
CA ALA A 229 -12.06 -21.40 13.32
C ALA A 229 -11.10 -20.26 13.72
N LEU A 230 -10.55 -19.54 12.74
CA LEU A 230 -9.71 -18.36 12.99
C LEU A 230 -10.49 -17.24 13.71
N ALA A 231 -11.71 -16.95 13.27
CA ALA A 231 -12.54 -15.92 13.89
C ALA A 231 -12.94 -16.29 15.32
N GLU A 232 -13.32 -17.54 15.58
CA GLU A 232 -13.63 -18.06 16.91
C GLU A 232 -12.42 -17.98 17.86
N ALA A 233 -11.22 -18.31 17.37
CA ALA A 233 -9.99 -18.18 18.16
C ALA A 233 -9.66 -16.72 18.52
N VAL A 234 -10.00 -15.76 17.65
CA VAL A 234 -9.89 -14.33 17.97
C VAL A 234 -10.95 -13.92 19.00
N ILE A 235 -12.21 -14.34 18.84
CA ILE A 235 -13.31 -14.03 19.76
C ILE A 235 -13.01 -14.56 21.17
N ALA A 236 -12.46 -15.77 21.29
CA ALA A 236 -12.09 -16.36 22.56
C ALA A 236 -11.08 -15.50 23.35
N ARG A 237 -10.18 -14.80 22.65
CA ARG A 237 -9.19 -13.89 23.24
C ARG A 237 -9.69 -12.46 23.38
N GLN A 238 -10.58 -12.02 22.48
CA GLN A 238 -11.12 -10.66 22.42
C GLN A 238 -12.65 -10.68 22.23
N PRO A 239 -13.43 -10.97 23.29
CA PRO A 239 -14.88 -11.19 23.19
C PRO A 239 -15.70 -9.92 22.90
N ASN A 240 -15.06 -8.75 22.91
CA ASN A 240 -15.67 -7.46 22.60
C ASN A 240 -15.11 -6.83 21.31
N LEU A 241 -14.58 -7.64 20.38
CA LEU A 241 -14.09 -7.16 19.10
C LEU A 241 -15.14 -7.35 17.99
N ALA A 242 -15.79 -6.26 17.59
CA ALA A 242 -16.84 -6.29 16.55
C ALA A 242 -16.36 -6.92 15.24
N ALA A 243 -15.14 -6.60 14.80
CA ALA A 243 -14.56 -7.13 13.57
C ALA A 243 -14.42 -8.67 13.56
N ALA A 244 -14.24 -9.29 14.74
CA ALA A 244 -14.14 -10.74 14.85
C ALA A 244 -15.51 -11.41 14.65
N PHE A 245 -16.55 -10.87 15.28
CA PHE A 245 -17.93 -11.33 15.06
C PHE A 245 -18.40 -11.11 13.61
N ALA A 246 -18.04 -9.97 13.01
CA ALA A 246 -18.32 -9.71 11.60
C ALA A 246 -17.64 -10.73 10.67
N THR A 247 -16.41 -11.13 11.00
CA THR A 247 -15.65 -12.13 10.23
C THR A 247 -16.24 -13.54 10.39
N LEU A 248 -16.64 -13.91 11.61
CA LEU A 248 -17.36 -15.15 11.89
C LEU A 248 -18.68 -15.21 11.13
N ALA A 249 -19.46 -14.12 11.18
CA ALA A 249 -20.72 -13.97 10.47
C ALA A 249 -20.55 -14.16 8.96
N TYR A 250 -19.54 -13.52 8.38
CA TYR A 250 -19.21 -13.66 6.96
C TYR A 250 -18.83 -15.10 6.59
N SER A 251 -18.14 -15.81 7.47
CA SER A 251 -17.80 -17.23 7.27
C SER A 251 -19.06 -18.11 7.27
N HIS A 252 -20.01 -17.88 8.19
CA HIS A 252 -21.31 -18.55 8.20
C HIS A 252 -22.14 -18.23 6.95
N ASP A 253 -22.15 -16.98 6.52
CA ASP A 253 -22.86 -16.52 5.32
C ASP A 253 -22.35 -17.24 4.07
N CYS A 254 -21.03 -17.32 3.90
CA CYS A 254 -20.40 -18.04 2.78
C CYS A 254 -20.63 -19.55 2.82
N ARG A 255 -21.11 -20.11 3.95
CA ARG A 255 -21.58 -21.51 4.09
C ARG A 255 -23.11 -21.67 3.99
N GLY A 256 -23.84 -20.59 3.74
CA GLY A 256 -25.30 -20.59 3.67
C GLY A 256 -26.00 -20.70 5.03
N GLN A 257 -25.28 -20.52 6.13
CA GLN A 257 -25.81 -20.62 7.50
C GLN A 257 -26.43 -19.28 7.93
N ILE A 258 -27.53 -18.89 7.29
CA ILE A 258 -28.11 -17.53 7.37
C ILE A 258 -28.39 -17.08 8.81
N GLN A 259 -28.95 -17.94 9.66
CA GLN A 259 -29.28 -17.57 11.05
C GLN A 259 -28.04 -17.32 11.91
N ALA A 260 -26.99 -18.13 11.74
CA ALA A 260 -25.73 -17.94 12.44
C ALA A 260 -25.01 -16.67 11.94
N ALA A 261 -25.08 -16.40 10.62
CA ALA A 261 -24.55 -15.19 10.02
C ALA A 261 -25.24 -13.93 10.58
N LEU A 262 -26.58 -13.89 10.59
CA LEU A 262 -27.35 -12.79 11.17
C LEU A 262 -26.97 -12.54 12.64
N THR A 263 -26.92 -13.60 13.45
CA THR A 263 -26.52 -13.51 14.87
C THR A 263 -25.15 -12.84 15.02
N GLY A 264 -24.17 -13.22 14.20
CA GLY A 264 -22.83 -12.64 14.24
C GLY A 264 -22.78 -11.18 13.77
N TYR A 265 -23.49 -10.83 12.69
CA TYR A 265 -23.55 -9.44 12.21
C TYR A 265 -24.26 -8.52 13.20
N GLU A 266 -25.38 -8.96 13.77
CA GLU A 266 -26.10 -8.23 14.82
C GLU A 266 -25.21 -8.03 16.05
N ARG A 267 -24.47 -9.06 16.47
CA ARG A 267 -23.51 -8.94 17.57
C ARG A 267 -22.39 -7.96 17.27
N ALA A 268 -21.85 -7.95 16.05
CA ALA A 268 -20.84 -6.98 15.63
C ALA A 268 -21.38 -5.54 15.73
N VAL A 269 -22.62 -5.31 15.27
CA VAL A 269 -23.29 -4.00 15.33
C VAL A 269 -23.63 -3.57 16.76
N GLN A 270 -23.94 -4.52 17.65
CA GLN A 270 -24.15 -4.23 19.08
C GLN A 270 -22.85 -3.79 19.78
N ILE A 271 -21.72 -4.40 19.43
CA ILE A 271 -20.40 -4.05 19.98
C ILE A 271 -19.93 -2.71 19.40
N ASP A 272 -20.05 -2.53 18.08
CA ASP A 272 -19.70 -1.31 17.38
C ASP A 272 -20.88 -0.81 16.53
N PRO A 273 -21.63 0.20 17.02
CA PRO A 273 -22.72 0.81 16.27
C PRO A 273 -22.30 1.44 14.93
N GLY A 274 -21.00 1.67 14.70
CA GLY A 274 -20.40 2.14 13.45
C GLY A 274 -19.98 1.03 12.48
N ALA A 275 -20.25 -0.25 12.79
CA ALA A 275 -19.98 -1.39 11.90
C ALA A 275 -20.95 -1.44 10.71
N ASP A 276 -20.91 -0.41 9.86
CA ASP A 276 -21.84 -0.18 8.75
C ASP A 276 -21.84 -1.34 7.72
N SER A 277 -20.68 -1.93 7.44
CA SER A 277 -20.59 -3.11 6.56
C SER A 277 -21.36 -4.31 7.13
N SER A 278 -21.23 -4.57 8.44
CA SER A 278 -21.98 -5.65 9.11
C SER A 278 -23.48 -5.38 9.13
N ARG A 279 -23.87 -4.12 9.33
CA ARG A 279 -25.27 -3.69 9.27
C ARG A 279 -25.88 -3.92 7.89
N ALA A 280 -25.17 -3.56 6.83
CA ALA A 280 -25.61 -3.79 5.47
C ALA A 280 -25.64 -5.29 5.10
N SER A 281 -24.66 -6.08 5.55
CA SER A 281 -24.69 -7.53 5.39
C SER A 281 -25.90 -8.16 6.09
N ALA A 282 -26.24 -7.72 7.31
CA ALA A 282 -27.47 -8.15 7.99
C ALA A 282 -28.72 -7.73 7.22
N ALA A 283 -28.76 -6.49 6.69
CA ALA A 283 -29.87 -6.00 5.87
C ALA A 283 -30.10 -6.87 4.63
N TYR A 284 -29.02 -7.21 3.92
CA TYR A 284 -29.08 -8.15 2.79
C TYR A 284 -29.68 -9.51 3.19
N LEU A 285 -29.25 -10.07 4.33
CA LEU A 285 -29.77 -11.35 4.82
C LEU A 285 -31.22 -11.27 5.28
N TYR A 286 -31.66 -10.17 5.90
CA TYR A 286 -33.08 -9.94 6.19
C TYR A 286 -33.92 -9.92 4.91
N ALA A 287 -33.46 -9.23 3.85
CA ALA A 287 -34.16 -9.19 2.58
C ALA A 287 -34.27 -10.60 1.95
N ARG A 288 -33.19 -11.40 2.01
CA ARG A 288 -33.19 -12.80 1.55
C ARG A 288 -34.16 -13.70 2.32
N GLN A 289 -34.52 -13.34 3.55
CA GLN A 289 -35.54 -14.02 4.35
C GLN A 289 -36.96 -13.45 4.16
N GLY A 290 -37.15 -12.46 3.27
CA GLY A 290 -38.43 -11.78 3.06
C GLY A 290 -38.77 -10.74 4.15
N ARG A 291 -37.85 -10.46 5.08
CA ARG A 291 -38.01 -9.45 6.14
C ARG A 291 -37.66 -8.06 5.60
N LEU A 292 -38.40 -7.61 4.60
CA LEU A 292 -38.07 -6.40 3.81
C LEU A 292 -38.11 -5.11 4.65
N SER A 293 -39.00 -5.01 5.64
CA SER A 293 -39.03 -3.88 6.58
C SER A 293 -37.76 -3.77 7.42
N ASP A 294 -37.29 -4.91 7.94
CA ASP A 294 -36.08 -4.98 8.77
C ASP A 294 -34.83 -4.70 7.92
N ALA A 295 -34.82 -5.20 6.68
CA ALA A 295 -33.77 -4.91 5.71
C ALA A 295 -33.65 -3.41 5.42
N LEU A 296 -34.77 -2.76 5.07
CA LEU A 296 -34.78 -1.33 4.80
C LEU A 296 -34.38 -0.52 6.05
N ALA A 297 -34.92 -0.86 7.22
CA ALA A 297 -34.57 -0.19 8.47
C ALA A 297 -33.08 -0.31 8.81
N ALA A 298 -32.49 -1.51 8.63
CA ALA A 298 -31.06 -1.72 8.84
C ALA A 298 -30.23 -0.91 7.84
N ASN A 299 -30.61 -0.88 6.56
CA ASN A 299 -29.92 -0.07 5.55
C ASN A 299 -30.01 1.43 5.83
N MET A 300 -31.16 1.94 6.30
CA MET A 300 -31.34 3.36 6.68
C MET A 300 -30.55 3.75 7.94
N ALA A 301 -30.15 2.79 8.77
CA ALA A 301 -29.32 3.03 9.94
C ALA A 301 -27.80 3.01 9.63
N VAL A 302 -27.40 2.79 8.38
CA VAL A 302 -26.00 2.91 7.93
C VAL A 302 -25.55 4.38 8.04
N ARG A 303 -24.45 4.62 8.75
CA ARG A 303 -23.96 5.98 9.02
C ARG A 303 -23.07 6.52 7.91
N HIS A 304 -22.26 5.67 7.30
CA HIS A 304 -21.31 6.04 6.24
C HIS A 304 -21.58 5.23 4.96
N PRO A 305 -22.64 5.55 4.21
CA PRO A 305 -23.06 4.78 3.03
C PRO A 305 -21.96 4.67 1.97
N GLY A 306 -21.15 5.72 1.79
CA GLY A 306 -20.02 5.71 0.83
C GLY A 306 -18.90 4.71 1.13
N ARG A 307 -18.90 4.06 2.31
CA ARG A 307 -17.96 2.99 2.68
C ARG A 307 -18.55 1.58 2.51
N VAL A 308 -19.85 1.48 2.25
CA VAL A 308 -20.56 0.20 2.13
C VAL A 308 -20.78 -0.10 0.66
N ARG A 309 -20.15 -1.18 0.19
CA ARG A 309 -20.28 -1.62 -1.19
C ARG A 309 -21.73 -1.99 -1.51
N PHE A 310 -22.23 -1.49 -2.64
CA PHE A 310 -23.60 -1.75 -3.15
C PHE A 310 -24.74 -1.30 -2.24
N TRP A 311 -24.50 -0.42 -1.26
CA TRP A 311 -25.57 0.04 -0.35
C TRP A 311 -26.75 0.67 -1.10
N GLU A 312 -26.48 1.56 -2.07
CA GLU A 312 -27.53 2.20 -2.88
C GLU A 312 -28.40 1.18 -3.62
N LEU A 313 -27.78 0.15 -4.21
CA LEU A 313 -28.50 -0.93 -4.88
C LEU A 313 -29.35 -1.76 -3.91
N GLN A 314 -28.85 -2.00 -2.69
CA GLN A 314 -29.61 -2.71 -1.67
C GLN A 314 -30.85 -1.91 -1.22
N VAL A 315 -30.69 -0.60 -1.01
CA VAL A 315 -31.80 0.29 -0.63
C VAL A 315 -32.84 0.35 -1.75
N ALA A 316 -32.42 0.60 -2.99
CA ALA A 316 -33.32 0.63 -4.15
C ALA A 316 -34.07 -0.69 -4.30
N SER A 317 -33.38 -1.83 -4.19
CA SER A 317 -34.01 -3.16 -4.22
C SER A 317 -35.00 -3.37 -3.07
N ASN A 318 -34.70 -2.91 -1.85
CA ASN A 318 -35.63 -3.02 -0.72
C ASN A 318 -36.88 -2.16 -0.95
N LEU A 319 -36.74 -0.93 -1.47
CA LEU A 319 -37.86 -0.04 -1.78
C LEU A 319 -38.75 -0.60 -2.89
N ASP A 320 -38.15 -1.10 -3.97
CA ASP A 320 -38.84 -1.74 -5.08
C ASP A 320 -39.65 -2.96 -4.62
N LEU A 321 -39.03 -3.87 -3.85
CA LEU A 321 -39.70 -5.05 -3.29
C LEU A 321 -40.81 -4.72 -2.29
N LEU A 322 -40.77 -3.55 -1.65
CA LEU A 322 -41.83 -3.04 -0.78
C LEU A 322 -42.94 -2.29 -1.55
N GLY A 323 -42.81 -2.12 -2.87
CA GLY A 323 -43.77 -1.42 -3.72
C GLY A 323 -43.55 0.09 -3.86
N TYR A 324 -42.43 0.62 -3.36
CA TYR A 324 -42.07 2.04 -3.46
C TYR A 324 -41.20 2.33 -4.70
N THR A 325 -41.65 1.87 -5.88
CA THR A 325 -40.90 1.92 -7.15
C THR A 325 -40.45 3.32 -7.57
N ALA A 326 -41.20 4.37 -7.23
CA ALA A 326 -40.83 5.75 -7.56
C ALA A 326 -39.71 6.32 -6.66
N ALA A 327 -39.49 5.72 -5.49
CA ALA A 327 -38.43 6.11 -4.57
C ALA A 327 -37.17 5.24 -4.71
N ALA A 328 -37.28 4.09 -5.38
CA ALA A 328 -36.20 3.18 -5.73
C ALA A 328 -35.35 3.75 -6.88
#